data_AF-A0A645G6T3-F1
#
_entry.id   AF-A0A645G6T3-F1
#
_cell.length_a   1.000
_cell.length_b   1.000
_cell.length_c   1.000
_cell.angle_alpha   90.00
_cell.angle_beta   90.00
_cell.angle_gamma   90.00
#
_symmetry.space_group_name_H-M   'P 1'
#
loop_
_entity.id
_entity.type
_entity.pdbx_description
1 polymer ?
#
loop_
_entity_poly.entity_id
_entity_poly.type
_entity_poly.pdbx_seq_one_letter_code
_entity_poly.pdbx_strand_id
1 'polypeptide(L)'
;MGTEPHCEVTNTYNESMEEILPKYNVQVNLIERKELENDAISASRVRKLLKEGQIEKVKNLLPKPSFDFLRSKEGELVINEL
;
A
#
# COMPACT_ATOMS: atom_id res chain seq x y z
N MET A 1 -9.85 -6.89 -4.36
CA MET A 1 -9.27 -5.64 -3.79
C MET A 1 -9.08 -5.85 -2.30
N GLY A 2 -8.12 -5.16 -1.67
CA GLY A 2 -7.96 -5.22 -0.21
C GLY A 2 -9.09 -4.45 0.47
N THR A 3 -9.63 -4.98 1.57
CA THR A 3 -10.51 -4.19 2.45
C THR A 3 -9.73 -3.00 3.02
N GLU A 4 -10.40 -1.87 3.23
CA GLU A 4 -9.76 -0.70 3.84
C GLU A 4 -10.65 -0.18 4.98
N PRO A 5 -10.37 -0.56 6.24
CA PRO A 5 -11.23 -0.21 7.36
C PRO A 5 -11.08 1.25 7.85
N HIS A 6 -10.07 2.00 7.38
CA HIS A 6 -9.64 3.25 8.02
C HIS A 6 -9.47 4.45 7.07
N CYS A 7 -9.81 4.33 5.79
CA CYS A 7 -9.68 5.45 4.84
C CYS A 7 -10.92 5.57 3.95
N GLU A 8 -11.72 6.61 4.19
CA GLU A 8 -12.94 6.91 3.44
C GLU A 8 -12.68 7.02 1.92
N VAL A 9 -11.59 7.67 1.52
CA VAL A 9 -11.23 7.82 0.09
C VAL A 9 -10.98 6.47 -0.59
N THR A 10 -10.32 5.54 0.11
CA THR A 10 -10.05 4.21 -0.45
C THR A 10 -11.30 3.33 -0.44
N ASN A 11 -12.21 3.55 0.52
CA ASN A 11 -13.51 2.89 0.50
C ASN A 11 -14.35 3.33 -0.72
N THR A 12 -14.39 4.62 -1.03
CA THR A 12 -15.05 5.13 -2.25
C THR A 12 -14.44 4.54 -3.53
N TYR A 13 -13.12 4.31 -3.56
CA TYR A 13 -12.48 3.61 -4.67
C TYR A 13 -12.99 2.17 -4.82
N ASN A 14 -13.08 1.42 -3.71
CA ASN A 14 -13.61 0.05 -3.72
C ASN A 14 -15.08 0.02 -4.18
N GLU A 15 -15.92 0.92 -3.67
CA GLU A 15 -17.33 1.04 -4.07
C GLU A 15 -17.47 1.33 -5.57
N SER A 16 -16.68 2.28 -6.08
CA SER A 16 -16.68 2.63 -7.51
C SER A 16 -16.26 1.44 -8.38
N MET A 17 -15.27 0.67 -7.93
CA MET A 17 -14.78 -0.51 -8.64
C MET A 17 -15.80 -1.65 -8.61
N GLU A 18 -16.49 -1.86 -7.49
CA GLU A 18 -17.62 -2.81 -7.39
C GLU A 18 -18.81 -2.40 -8.26
N GLU A 19 -19.05 -1.11 -8.45
CA GLU A 19 -20.14 -0.64 -9.31
C GLU A 19 -19.79 -0.74 -10.81
N ILE A 20 -18.55 -0.39 -11.19
CA ILE A 20 -18.16 -0.22 -12.59
C ILE A 20 -17.71 -1.54 -13.22
N LEU A 21 -16.85 -2.31 -12.55
CA LEU A 21 -16.20 -3.48 -13.16
C LEU A 21 -17.16 -4.63 -13.53
N PRO A 22 -18.22 -4.95 -12.76
CA PRO A 22 -19.18 -5.97 -13.16
C PRO A 22 -19.92 -5.65 -14.46
N LYS A 23 -20.08 -4.37 -14.81
CA LYS A 23 -20.68 -3.94 -16.09
C LYS A 23 -19.84 -4.38 -17.30
N TYR A 24 -18.57 -4.70 -17.09
CA TYR A 24 -17.63 -5.22 -18.10
C TYR A 24 -17.29 -6.70 -17.88
N ASN A 25 -18.15 -7.45 -17.15
CA ASN A 25 -17.96 -8.86 -16.82
C ASN A 25 -16.68 -9.15 -16.02
N VAL A 26 -16.14 -8.16 -15.30
CA VAL A 26 -15.00 -8.33 -14.39
C VAL A 26 -15.54 -8.59 -12.98
N GLN A 27 -15.22 -9.76 -12.41
CA GLN A 27 -15.60 -10.11 -11.05
C GLN A 27 -14.73 -9.35 -10.03
N VAL A 28 -15.38 -8.74 -9.06
CA VAL A 28 -14.72 -8.07 -7.94
C VAL A 28 -14.85 -8.94 -6.70
N ASN A 29 -13.72 -9.31 -6.11
CA ASN A 29 -13.65 -10.02 -4.83
C ASN A 29 -12.86 -9.18 -3.83
N LEU A 30 -13.46 -8.84 -2.68
CA LEU A 30 -12.76 -8.22 -1.57
C LEU A 30 -12.00 -9.27 -0.76
N ILE A 31 -10.77 -8.93 -0.38
CA ILE A 31 -9.87 -9.78 0.41
C ILE A 31 -9.47 -8.98 1.64
N GLU A 32 -9.51 -9.60 2.81
CA GLU A 32 -9.08 -8.95 4.04
C GLU A 32 -7.65 -8.44 3.94
N ARG A 33 -7.45 -7.19 4.38
CA ARG A 33 -6.14 -6.58 4.34
C ARG A 33 -5.22 -7.25 5.36
N LYS A 34 -3.98 -7.48 4.94
CA LYS A 34 -2.94 -7.92 5.88
C LYS A 34 -2.58 -6.78 6.83
N GLU A 35 -2.61 -7.10 8.12
CA GLU A 35 -2.20 -6.21 9.20
C GLU A 35 -0.83 -6.61 9.75
N LEU A 36 -0.12 -5.62 10.31
CA LEU A 36 1.13 -5.81 11.03
C LEU A 36 1.19 -4.83 12.21
N GLU A 37 1.39 -5.37 13.41
CA GLU A 37 1.44 -4.60 14.67
C GLU A 37 0.17 -3.76 14.91
N ASN A 38 -1.01 -4.36 14.70
CA ASN A 38 -2.34 -3.73 14.85
C ASN A 38 -2.60 -2.54 13.93
N ASP A 39 -1.86 -2.43 12.83
CA ASP A 39 -2.09 -1.41 11.81
C ASP A 39 -1.99 -2.02 10.41
N ALA A 40 -2.76 -1.46 9.49
CA ALA A 40 -2.83 -1.90 8.11
C ALA A 40 -1.47 -1.76 7.41
N ILE A 41 -1.07 -2.78 6.64
CA ILE A 41 0.03 -2.61 5.67
C ILE A 41 -0.52 -1.74 4.53
N SER A 42 0.02 -0.53 4.39
CA SER A 42 -0.42 0.45 3.40
C SER A 42 0.73 1.24 2.80
N ALA A 43 0.56 1.67 1.54
CA ALA A 43 1.57 2.46 0.84
C ALA A 43 1.75 3.86 1.45
N SER A 44 0.70 4.44 2.04
CA SER A 44 0.77 5.71 2.79
C SER A 44 1.66 5.58 4.03
N ARG A 45 1.51 4.49 4.81
CA ARG A 45 2.38 4.20 5.96
C ARG A 45 3.84 4.03 5.54
N VAL A 46 4.10 3.32 4.45
CA VAL A 46 5.46 3.15 3.90
C VAL A 46 6.06 4.50 3.52
N ARG A 47 5.37 5.33 2.73
CA ARG A 47 5.88 6.66 2.33
C ARG A 47 6.14 7.57 3.54
N LYS A 48 5.26 7.56 4.55
CA LYS A 48 5.45 8.33 5.78
C LYS A 48 6.75 7.92 6.49
N LEU A 49 6.99 6.62 6.69
CA LEU A 49 8.21 6.12 7.32
C LEU A 49 9.47 6.48 6.53
N LEU A 50 9.40 6.44 5.19
CA LEU A 50 10.50 6.85 4.32
C LEU A 50 10.82 8.34 4.47
N LYS A 51 9.82 9.23 4.48
CA LYS A 51 10.00 10.67 4.73
C LYS A 51 10.59 10.98 6.10
N GLU A 52 10.26 10.16 7.10
CA GLU A 52 10.79 10.28 8.46
C GLU A 52 12.19 9.64 8.62
N GLY A 53 12.81 9.13 7.55
CA GLY A 53 14.13 8.49 7.58
C GLY A 53 14.15 7.11 8.26
N GLN A 54 12.98 6.53 8.54
CA GLN A 54 12.82 5.28 9.28
C GLN A 54 12.78 4.05 8.36
N ILE A 55 13.75 3.95 7.44
CA ILE A 55 13.76 2.92 6.39
C ILE A 55 13.75 1.49 6.96
N GLU A 56 14.44 1.23 8.08
CA GLU A 56 14.48 -0.11 8.68
C GLU A 56 13.10 -0.61 9.14
N LYS A 57 12.18 0.30 9.52
CA LYS A 57 10.79 -0.08 9.86
C LYS A 57 9.98 -0.51 8.63
N VAL A 58 10.38 -0.07 7.44
CA VAL A 58 9.73 -0.45 6.17
C VAL A 58 10.00 -1.90 5.79
N LYS A 59 11.11 -2.49 6.30
CA LYS A 59 11.50 -3.88 6.02
C LYS A 59 10.39 -4.90 6.31
N ASN A 60 9.62 -4.68 7.38
CA ASN A 60 8.56 -5.61 7.78
C ASN A 60 7.26 -5.38 6.98
N LEU A 61 7.13 -4.24 6.30
CA LEU A 61 5.96 -3.86 5.52
C LEU A 61 6.04 -4.28 4.04
N LEU A 62 7.23 -4.63 3.57
CA LEU A 62 7.49 -4.91 2.17
C LEU A 62 8.12 -6.30 1.95
N PRO A 63 7.87 -6.94 0.79
CA PRO A 63 8.67 -8.06 0.34
C PRO A 63 10.15 -7.67 0.21
N LYS A 64 11.04 -8.65 0.40
CA LYS A 64 12.51 -8.46 0.30
C LYS A 64 12.94 -7.71 -0.98
N PRO A 65 12.48 -8.05 -2.20
CA PRO A 65 12.92 -7.34 -3.41
C PRO A 65 12.59 -5.85 -3.39
N SER A 66 11.42 -5.47 -2.87
CA SER A 66 11.00 -4.07 -2.78
C SER A 66 11.82 -3.31 -1.74
N PHE A 67 12.13 -3.94 -0.61
CA PHE A 67 13.00 -3.35 0.40
C PHE A 67 14.44 -3.19 -0.10
N ASP A 68 14.97 -4.21 -0.79
CA ASP A 68 16.31 -4.16 -1.38
C ASP A 68 16.41 -3.04 -2.42
N PHE A 69 15.37 -2.84 -3.25
CA PHE A 69 15.30 -1.71 -4.17
C PHE A 69 15.37 -0.36 -3.43
N LEU A 70 14.61 -0.17 -2.36
CA LEU A 70 14.63 1.08 -1.59
C LEU A 70 15.99 1.39 -0.94
N ARG A 71 16.86 0.38 -0.79
CA ARG A 71 18.26 0.54 -0.31
C ARG A 71 19.28 0.75 -1.44
N SER A 72 18.87 0.64 -2.69
CA SER A 72 19.73 0.92 -3.84
C SER A 72 19.88 2.43 -4.03
N LYS A 73 20.87 2.84 -4.85
CA LYS A 73 21.05 4.26 -5.20
C LYS A 73 19.83 4.80 -5.94
N GLU A 74 19.24 3.99 -6.80
CA GLU A 74 18.04 4.30 -7.55
C GLU A 74 16.84 4.48 -6.60
N GLY A 75 16.73 3.63 -5.58
CA GLY A 75 15.69 3.75 -4.54
C GLY A 75 15.82 5.02 -3.71
N GLU A 76 17.06 5.43 -3.39
CA GLU A 76 17.33 6.69 -2.68
C GLU A 76 16.86 7.92 -3.47
N LEU A 77 17.06 7.91 -4.79
CA LEU A 77 16.53 8.96 -5.68
C LEU A 77 15.00 9.04 -5.61
N VAL A 78 14.32 7.89 -5.67
CA VAL A 78 12.86 7.83 -5.56
C VAL A 78 12.38 8.34 -4.20
N ILE A 79 13.08 8.01 -3.11
CA ILE A 79 12.73 8.47 -1.76
C ILE A 79 12.84 9.99 -1.64
N ASN A 80 13.84 10.60 -2.28
CA ASN A 80 14.06 12.05 -2.25
C ASN A 80 12.96 12.85 -2.99
N GLU A 81 12.18 12.19 -3.85
CA GLU A 81 11.05 12.80 -4.55
C GLU A 81 9.71 12.70 -3.77
N LEU A 82 9.69 12.03 -2.61
CA LEU A 82 8.44 11.71 -1.88
C LEU A 82 7.74 12.90 -1.23
#